data_AF-A0A9D7RGR3-F1
#
_entry.id   AF-A0A9D7RGR3-F1
#
_cell.length_a   1.000
_cell.length_b   1.000
_cell.length_c   1.000
_cell.angle_alpha   90.00
_cell.angle_beta   90.00
_cell.angle_gamma   90.00
#
_symmetry.space_group_name_H-M   'P 1'
#
loop_
_entity.id
_entity.type
_entity.pdbx_description
1 polymer ?
#
loop_
_entity_poly.entity_id
_entity_poly.type
_entity_poly.pdbx_seq_one_letter_code
_entity_poly.pdbx_strand_id
1 'polypeptide(L)'
;MKRPDELRKELEDLSPRLLKLKEQGEGFNIPANYFQRLQKEVLEKVQATENVPASTPVPPSSWLDQLKEQMQFLLQPRWALSLASVALLITLGITWLYQQNQVTTGRVGTELAKLDQQTLDAYIQDNLHEFDTETLMEFASNQDHPLQLNFDELQPEEIDQYFDELIQDLDDETIKEFL
;
A
#
# COMPACT_ATOMS: atom_id res chain seq x y z
N MET A 1 17.51 -3.21 -39.04
CA MET A 1 16.52 -2.12 -38.82
C MET A 1 15.18 -2.63 -39.34
N LYS A 2 14.20 -2.92 -38.47
CA LYS A 2 12.86 -3.34 -38.89
C LYS A 2 12.17 -2.20 -39.66
N ARG A 3 11.40 -2.52 -40.70
CA ARG A 3 10.75 -1.51 -41.55
C ARG A 3 9.59 -0.86 -40.80
N PRO A 4 9.35 0.46 -40.96
CA PRO A 4 8.30 1.17 -40.23
C PRO A 4 6.90 0.59 -40.48
N ASP A 5 6.66 0.02 -41.65
CA ASP A 5 5.37 -0.59 -42.01
C ASP A 5 5.11 -1.93 -41.31
N GLU A 6 6.17 -2.71 -41.05
CA GLU A 6 6.09 -3.96 -40.29
C GLU A 6 5.78 -3.68 -38.82
N LEU A 7 6.42 -2.66 -38.24
CA LEU A 7 6.17 -2.22 -36.87
C LEU A 7 4.74 -1.72 -36.67
N ARG A 8 4.14 -1.06 -37.67
CA ARG A 8 2.73 -0.62 -37.58
C ARG A 8 1.78 -1.81 -37.56
N LYS A 9 2.03 -2.84 -38.37
CA LYS A 9 1.22 -4.07 -38.39
C LYS A 9 1.36 -4.87 -37.11
N GLU A 10 2.59 -5.06 -36.62
CA GLU A 10 2.84 -5.73 -35.34
C GLU A 10 2.16 -4.97 -34.19
N LEU A 11 2.22 -3.63 -34.18
CA LEU A 11 1.59 -2.83 -33.13
C LEU A 11 0.05 -2.82 -33.23
N GLU A 12 -0.51 -2.87 -34.44
CA GLU A 12 -1.96 -3.00 -34.68
C GLU A 12 -2.50 -4.32 -34.14
N ASP A 13 -1.76 -5.41 -34.36
CA ASP A 13 -2.10 -6.76 -33.90
C ASP A 13 -2.00 -6.88 -32.37
N LEU A 14 -0.92 -6.38 -31.79
CA LEU A 14 -0.65 -6.51 -30.35
C LEU A 14 -1.42 -5.49 -29.49
N SER A 15 -1.57 -4.25 -29.97
CA SER A 15 -2.23 -3.20 -29.19
C SER A 15 -2.83 -2.11 -30.09
N PRO A 16 -4.04 -2.34 -30.62
CA PRO A 16 -4.72 -1.37 -31.48
C PRO A 16 -5.03 -0.05 -30.75
N ARG A 17 -5.04 -0.03 -29.41
CA ARG A 17 -5.20 1.21 -28.62
C ARG A 17 -3.96 2.10 -28.69
N LEU A 18 -2.76 1.52 -28.66
CA LEU A 18 -1.50 2.28 -28.72
C LEU A 18 -1.29 2.88 -30.13
N LEU A 19 -1.69 2.14 -31.17
CA LEU A 19 -1.65 2.66 -32.53
C LEU A 19 -2.53 3.92 -32.68
N LYS A 20 -3.76 3.87 -32.14
CA LYS A 20 -4.69 5.01 -32.15
C LYS A 20 -4.17 6.20 -31.33
N LEU A 21 -3.51 5.94 -30.20
CA LEU A 21 -2.95 7.01 -29.36
C LEU A 21 -1.84 7.79 -30.09
N LYS A 22 -1.02 7.10 -30.89
CA LYS A 22 0.02 7.75 -31.73
C LYS A 22 -0.58 8.69 -32.78
N GLU A 23 -1.74 8.34 -33.32
CA GLU A 23 -2.44 9.13 -34.35
C GLU A 23 -3.12 10.38 -33.78
N GLN A 24 -3.35 10.45 -32.46
CA GLN A 24 -4.00 11.56 -31.78
C GLN A 24 -3.09 12.77 -31.49
N GLY A 25 -1.85 12.76 -32.00
CA GLY A 25 -1.08 13.97 -32.30
C GLY A 25 -0.40 14.67 -31.12
N GLU A 26 -0.86 14.50 -29.88
CA GLU A 26 -0.16 14.98 -28.71
C GLU A 26 -0.26 13.95 -27.58
N GLY A 27 0.88 13.43 -27.16
CA GLY A 27 0.97 12.53 -26.01
C GLY A 27 0.72 13.27 -24.70
N PHE A 28 1.27 12.74 -23.61
CA PHE A 28 1.20 13.40 -22.31
C PHE A 28 1.91 14.76 -22.37
N ASN A 29 1.15 15.85 -22.43
CA ASN A 29 1.67 17.21 -22.44
C ASN A 29 2.12 17.60 -21.03
N ILE A 30 3.43 17.58 -20.80
CA ILE A 30 4.02 18.07 -19.56
C ILE A 30 4.02 19.61 -19.55
N PRO A 31 3.62 20.25 -18.45
CA PRO A 31 3.76 21.69 -18.30
C PRO A 31 5.23 22.12 -18.43
N ALA A 32 5.46 23.31 -18.97
CA ALA A 32 6.80 23.89 -19.00
C ALA A 32 7.39 23.94 -17.58
N ASN A 33 8.67 23.55 -17.48
CA ASN A 33 9.45 23.56 -16.23
C ASN A 33 8.96 22.58 -15.14
N TYR A 34 8.12 21.58 -15.48
CA TYR A 34 7.62 20.56 -14.53
C TYR A 34 8.76 19.86 -13.77
N PHE A 35 9.72 19.28 -14.50
CA PHE A 35 10.83 18.55 -13.87
C PHE A 35 11.80 19.46 -13.11
N GLN A 36 12.00 20.70 -13.56
CA GLN A 36 12.84 21.68 -12.88
C GLN A 36 12.23 22.10 -11.54
N ARG A 37 10.91 22.29 -11.50
CA ARG A 37 10.19 22.60 -10.26
C ARG A 37 10.18 21.40 -9.31
N LEU A 38 9.92 20.21 -9.84
CA LEU A 38 9.89 18.97 -9.04
C LEU A 38 11.21 18.72 -8.30
N GLN A 39 12.35 18.87 -8.98
CA GLN A 39 13.66 18.72 -8.35
C GLN A 39 13.86 19.69 -7.18
N LYS A 40 13.45 20.95 -7.36
CA LYS A 40 13.54 21.98 -6.33
C LYS A 40 12.62 21.69 -5.15
N GLU A 41 11.37 21.30 -5.40
CA GLU A 41 10.40 20.97 -4.36
C GLU A 41 10.81 19.75 -3.52
N VAL A 42 11.40 18.72 -4.16
CA VAL A 42 11.93 17.55 -3.45
C VAL A 42 13.09 17.94 -2.54
N LEU A 43 14.04 18.73 -3.05
CA LEU A 43 15.20 19.17 -2.26
C LEU A 43 14.79 20.06 -1.07
N GLU A 44 13.83 20.98 -1.28
CA GLU A 44 13.29 21.83 -0.22
C GLU A 44 12.58 21.01 0.87
N LYS A 45 11.83 19.97 0.51
CA LYS A 45 11.17 19.09 1.48
C LYS A 45 12.16 18.27 2.32
N VAL A 46 13.23 17.78 1.70
CA VAL A 46 14.28 17.03 2.42
C VAL A 46 15.01 17.95 3.41
N GLN A 47 15.42 19.15 2.98
CA GLN A 47 16.11 20.12 3.84
C GLN A 47 15.23 20.70 4.95
N ALA A 48 13.92 20.86 4.70
CA ALA A 48 12.96 21.30 5.71
C ALA A 48 12.74 20.26 6.81
N THR A 49 12.95 18.98 6.51
CA THR A 49 12.85 17.88 7.47
C THR A 49 14.11 17.77 8.34
N GLU A 50 15.28 18.13 7.78
CA GLU A 50 16.57 18.09 8.50
C GLU A 50 16.77 19.26 9.48
N ASN A 51 16.08 20.39 9.28
CA ASN A 51 16.26 21.60 10.09
C ASN A 51 15.17 21.83 11.16
N VAL A 52 14.52 20.78 11.69
CA VAL A 52 13.59 20.95 12.81
C VAL A 52 14.38 20.95 14.13
N PRO A 53 14.58 22.09 14.81
CA PRO A 53 15.18 22.10 16.13
C PRO A 53 14.23 21.39 17.12
N ALA A 54 14.78 20.41 17.83
CA ALA A 54 14.13 19.79 18.97
C ALA A 54 13.76 20.86 20.01
N SER A 55 12.46 21.15 20.20
CA SER A 55 11.82 21.55 21.47
C SER A 55 10.40 22.09 21.27
N THR A 56 9.39 21.29 21.59
CA THR A 56 8.36 21.52 22.63
C THR A 56 7.16 20.60 22.39
N PRO A 57 6.64 19.92 23.43
CA PRO A 57 5.49 19.03 23.29
C PRO A 57 4.21 19.88 23.22
N VAL A 58 3.73 20.13 22.01
CA VAL A 58 2.36 20.58 21.78
C VAL A 58 1.48 19.32 21.78
N PRO A 59 0.46 19.19 22.65
CA PRO A 59 -0.36 17.99 22.67
C PRO A 59 -1.01 17.80 21.29
N PRO A 60 -1.12 16.55 20.79
CA PRO A 60 -1.68 16.29 19.47
C PRO A 60 -3.13 16.75 19.47
N SER A 61 -3.41 17.83 18.75
CA SER A 61 -4.78 18.23 18.45
C SER A 61 -5.41 17.10 17.63
N SER A 62 -6.24 16.30 18.30
CA SER A 62 -7.01 15.26 17.66
C SER A 62 -7.99 15.94 16.73
N TRP A 63 -7.96 15.63 15.44
CA TRP A 63 -8.89 16.18 14.44
C TRP A 63 -10.38 16.06 14.85
N LEU A 64 -10.68 15.08 15.72
CA LEU A 64 -11.98 14.91 16.36
C LEU A 64 -12.36 16.06 17.30
N ASP A 65 -11.41 16.65 18.02
CA ASP A 65 -11.66 17.80 18.90
C ASP A 65 -12.01 19.04 18.07
N GLN A 66 -11.28 19.28 16.98
CA GLN A 66 -11.60 20.34 16.00
C GLN A 66 -12.97 20.11 15.35
N LEU A 67 -13.29 18.86 14.99
CA LEU A 67 -14.60 18.52 14.42
C LEU A 67 -15.74 18.71 15.43
N LYS A 68 -15.53 18.35 16.70
CA LYS A 68 -16.51 18.46 17.77
C LYS A 68 -16.85 19.93 18.06
N GLU A 69 -15.83 20.79 18.09
CA GLU A 69 -16.04 22.24 18.21
C GLU A 69 -16.77 22.85 17.01
N GLN A 70 -16.58 22.30 15.81
CA GLN A 70 -17.30 22.77 14.61
C GLN A 70 -18.74 22.24 14.56
N MET A 71 -18.99 21.03 15.08
CA MET A 71 -20.29 20.35 15.07
C MET A 71 -21.25 20.80 16.18
N GLN A 72 -20.77 21.47 17.24
CA GLN A 72 -21.63 21.94 18.34
C GLN A 72 -22.70 22.94 17.89
N PHE A 73 -22.47 23.67 16.79
CA PHE A 73 -23.47 24.56 16.18
C PHE A 73 -24.62 23.78 15.53
N LEU A 74 -24.34 22.61 14.94
CA LEU A 74 -25.35 21.76 14.29
C LEU A 74 -26.22 20.97 15.28
N LEU A 75 -25.70 20.71 16.47
CA LEU A 75 -26.39 19.97 17.55
C LEU A 75 -27.30 20.86 18.43
N GLN A 76 -27.50 22.13 18.08
CA GLN A 76 -28.42 23.00 18.80
C GLN A 76 -29.88 22.55 18.62
N PRO A 77 -30.73 22.60 19.68
CA PRO A 77 -32.07 21.99 19.69
C PRO A 77 -33.04 22.57 18.66
N ARG A 78 -32.72 23.74 18.08
CA ARG A 78 -33.55 24.41 17.07
C ARG A 78 -33.56 23.67 15.72
N TRP A 79 -32.52 22.89 15.42
CA TRP A 79 -32.37 22.19 14.13
C TRP A 79 -32.66 20.68 14.22
N ALA A 80 -33.04 20.19 15.41
CA ALA A 80 -33.24 18.77 15.70
C ALA A 80 -34.27 18.10 14.77
N LEU A 81 -35.35 18.79 14.41
CA LEU A 81 -36.38 18.26 13.50
C LEU A 81 -35.89 18.14 12.06
N SER A 82 -35.14 19.13 11.55
CA SER A 82 -34.57 19.09 10.21
C SER A 82 -33.48 18.01 10.11
N LEU A 83 -32.65 17.89 11.15
CA LEU A 83 -31.58 16.91 11.21
C LEU A 83 -32.14 15.49 11.35
N ALA A 84 -33.23 15.29 12.10
CA ALA A 84 -33.95 14.02 12.14
C ALA A 84 -34.49 13.62 10.76
N SER A 85 -35.05 14.55 9.98
CA SER A 85 -35.51 14.28 8.61
C SER A 85 -34.36 13.91 7.67
N VAL A 86 -33.23 14.63 7.77
CA VAL A 86 -32.04 14.35 6.94
C VAL A 86 -31.40 13.02 7.34
N ALA A 87 -31.33 12.73 8.64
CA ALA A 87 -30.87 11.43 9.14
C ALA A 87 -31.77 10.29 8.66
N LEU A 88 -33.09 10.50 8.59
CA LEU A 88 -34.04 9.53 8.02
C LEU A 88 -33.77 9.31 6.52
N LEU A 89 -33.50 10.37 5.75
CA LEU A 89 -33.15 10.25 4.33
C LEU A 89 -31.78 9.57 4.12
N ILE A 90 -30.80 9.84 5.00
CA ILE A 90 -29.49 9.19 4.96
C ILE A 90 -29.61 7.73 5.34
N THR A 91 -30.40 7.36 6.35
CA THR A 91 -30.60 5.95 6.73
C THR A 91 -31.39 5.19 5.66
N LEU A 92 -32.41 5.79 5.05
CA LEU A 92 -33.07 5.20 3.87
C LEU A 92 -32.12 5.09 2.67
N GLY A 93 -31.29 6.10 2.44
CA GLY A 93 -30.30 6.10 1.37
C GLY A 93 -29.21 5.03 1.58
N ILE A 94 -28.70 4.88 2.80
CA ILE A 94 -27.70 3.87 3.17
C ILE A 94 -28.31 2.48 3.10
N THR A 95 -29.54 2.27 3.56
CA THR A 95 -30.19 0.95 3.47
C THR A 95 -30.44 0.53 2.02
N TRP A 96 -30.84 1.47 1.16
CA TRP A 96 -30.97 1.24 -0.29
C TRP A 96 -29.60 1.00 -0.95
N LEU A 97 -28.57 1.77 -0.56
CA LEU A 97 -27.21 1.59 -1.04
C LEU A 97 -26.63 0.23 -0.61
N TYR A 98 -26.85 -0.22 0.63
CA TYR A 98 -26.43 -1.54 1.09
C TYR A 98 -27.17 -2.66 0.35
N GLN A 99 -28.46 -2.48 0.03
CA GLN A 99 -29.21 -3.45 -0.77
C GLN A 99 -28.68 -3.51 -2.21
N GLN A 100 -28.22 -2.39 -2.77
CA GLN A 100 -27.53 -2.33 -4.06
C GLN A 100 -26.08 -2.85 -3.99
N ASN A 101 -25.41 -2.68 -2.85
CA ASN A 101 -24.03 -3.09 -2.56
C ASN A 101 -23.93 -4.34 -1.67
N GLN A 102 -24.79 -5.36 -1.86
CA GLN A 102 -24.53 -6.73 -1.36
C GLN A 102 -23.29 -7.39 -2.03
N VAL A 103 -22.29 -6.60 -2.39
CA VAL A 103 -21.01 -7.00 -2.96
C VAL A 103 -19.96 -6.05 -2.36
N THR A 104 -18.97 -6.65 -1.69
CA THR A 104 -17.62 -6.11 -1.35
C THR A 104 -17.38 -5.30 -0.07
N THR A 105 -17.71 -5.81 1.11
CA THR A 105 -16.89 -5.52 2.32
C THR A 105 -16.33 -6.76 3.02
N GLY A 106 -16.66 -7.97 2.53
CA GLY A 106 -15.93 -9.19 2.85
C GLY A 106 -14.87 -9.58 1.81
N ARG A 107 -14.74 -8.82 0.71
CA ARG A 107 -14.00 -9.31 -0.47
C ARG A 107 -12.50 -9.32 -0.29
N VAL A 108 -11.88 -8.28 0.28
CA VAL A 108 -10.41 -8.27 0.44
C VAL A 108 -9.96 -9.46 1.30
N GLY A 109 -10.62 -9.71 2.45
CA GLY A 109 -10.33 -10.90 3.28
C GLY A 109 -10.59 -12.24 2.57
N THR A 110 -11.65 -12.36 1.77
CA THR A 110 -11.92 -13.59 1.00
C THR A 110 -11.11 -13.74 -0.29
N GLU A 111 -10.55 -12.67 -0.85
CA GLU A 111 -9.73 -12.70 -2.08
C GLU A 111 -8.26 -13.00 -1.71
N LEU A 112 -7.77 -12.48 -0.58
CA LEU A 112 -6.52 -12.94 0.04
C LEU A 112 -6.63 -14.40 0.51
N ALA A 113 -7.76 -14.80 1.08
CA ALA A 113 -8.01 -16.21 1.44
C ALA A 113 -8.27 -17.14 0.24
N LYS A 114 -8.44 -16.59 -0.97
CA LYS A 114 -8.52 -17.33 -2.24
C LYS A 114 -7.19 -17.35 -2.99
N LEU A 115 -6.15 -16.69 -2.46
CA LEU A 115 -4.82 -16.83 -3.01
C LEU A 115 -4.40 -18.27 -2.76
N ASP A 116 -4.50 -19.08 -3.81
CA ASP A 116 -4.10 -20.47 -3.78
C ASP A 116 -2.60 -20.53 -3.44
N GLN A 117 -2.22 -21.49 -2.60
CA GLN A 117 -0.86 -21.60 -2.10
C GLN A 117 0.14 -21.73 -3.26
N GLN A 118 -0.26 -22.42 -4.33
CA GLN A 118 0.51 -22.52 -5.57
C GLN A 118 0.78 -21.15 -6.25
N THR A 119 -0.17 -20.21 -6.18
CA THR A 119 -0.01 -18.87 -6.78
C THR A 119 0.88 -17.98 -5.91
N LEU A 120 0.75 -18.12 -4.59
CA LEU A 120 1.63 -17.43 -3.64
C LEU A 120 3.08 -17.90 -3.79
N ASP A 121 3.30 -19.21 -3.86
CA ASP A 121 4.62 -19.80 -4.04
C ASP A 121 5.25 -19.38 -5.39
N ALA A 122 4.46 -19.40 -6.47
CA ALA A 122 4.94 -18.95 -7.78
C ALA A 122 5.32 -17.47 -7.78
N TYR A 123 4.56 -16.61 -7.12
CA TYR A 123 4.88 -15.19 -7.01
C TYR A 123 6.15 -14.97 -6.17
N ILE A 124 6.26 -15.61 -5.01
CA ILE A 124 7.46 -15.51 -4.17
C ILE A 124 8.68 -15.99 -4.93
N GLN A 125 8.58 -17.11 -5.65
CA GLN A 125 9.69 -17.65 -6.43
C GLN A 125 10.08 -16.76 -7.62
N ASP A 126 9.10 -16.20 -8.34
CA ASP A 126 9.34 -15.30 -9.47
C ASP A 126 9.97 -13.98 -9.01
N ASN A 127 9.64 -13.51 -7.80
CA ASN A 127 10.12 -12.24 -7.26
C ASN A 127 11.27 -12.40 -6.22
N LEU A 128 11.69 -13.63 -5.90
CA LEU A 128 12.75 -13.92 -4.91
C LEU A 128 14.07 -13.21 -5.26
N HIS A 129 14.34 -13.04 -6.55
CA HIS A 129 15.53 -12.38 -7.06
C HIS A 129 15.63 -10.90 -6.67
N GLU A 130 14.50 -10.27 -6.31
CA GLU A 130 14.46 -8.90 -5.81
C GLU A 130 14.77 -8.81 -4.30
N PHE A 131 14.71 -9.94 -3.59
CA PHE A 131 14.94 -10.04 -2.14
C PHE A 131 16.27 -10.75 -1.86
N ASP A 132 17.38 -10.15 -2.28
CA ASP A 132 18.71 -10.65 -1.91
C ASP A 132 19.10 -10.26 -0.48
N THR A 133 20.10 -10.96 0.07
CA THR A 133 20.58 -10.75 1.44
C THR A 133 21.08 -9.32 1.67
N GLU A 134 21.65 -8.68 0.64
CA GLU A 134 22.17 -7.32 0.72
C GLU A 134 21.04 -6.29 0.84
N THR A 135 19.99 -6.41 0.02
CA THR A 135 18.79 -5.58 0.05
C THR A 135 18.03 -5.78 1.36
N LEU A 136 17.91 -7.01 1.85
CA LEU A 136 17.27 -7.30 3.14
C LEU A 136 18.08 -6.72 4.31
N MET A 137 19.41 -6.79 4.26
CA MET A 137 20.29 -6.23 5.29
C MET A 137 20.30 -4.70 5.25
N GLU A 138 20.26 -4.10 4.06
CA GLU A 138 20.10 -2.66 3.86
C GLU A 138 18.75 -2.19 4.41
N PHE A 139 17.67 -2.91 4.11
CA PHE A 139 16.32 -2.63 4.64
C PHE A 139 16.26 -2.79 6.18
N ALA A 140 16.92 -3.79 6.74
CA ALA A 140 16.98 -3.99 8.19
C ALA A 140 17.84 -2.92 8.90
N SER A 141 18.91 -2.45 8.24
CA SER A 141 19.86 -1.47 8.80
C SER A 141 19.39 -0.02 8.65
N ASN A 142 18.63 0.29 7.59
CA ASN A 142 18.10 1.63 7.31
C ASN A 142 16.74 1.92 7.96
N GLN A 143 16.13 0.95 8.65
CA GLN A 143 14.94 1.22 9.46
C GLN A 143 15.35 1.68 10.87
N ASP A 144 14.92 2.88 11.25
CA ASP A 144 15.03 3.41 12.63
C ASP A 144 14.27 2.55 13.67
N HIS A 145 13.42 1.65 13.19
CA HIS A 145 12.84 0.57 13.96
C HIS A 145 13.32 -0.76 13.35
N PRO A 146 14.26 -1.49 13.97
CA PRO A 146 14.55 -2.86 13.54
C PRO A 146 13.22 -3.60 13.47
N LEU A 147 13.06 -4.47 12.47
CA LEU A 147 11.89 -5.34 12.35
C LEU A 147 11.55 -5.87 13.75
N GLN A 148 10.49 -5.33 14.35
CA GLN A 148 9.96 -5.81 15.62
C GLN A 148 9.29 -7.14 15.28
N LEU A 149 10.13 -8.16 15.10
CA LEU A 149 9.70 -9.52 15.15
C LEU A 149 9.13 -9.68 16.56
N ASN A 150 7.81 -9.80 16.61
CA ASN A 150 7.06 -9.97 17.84
C ASN A 150 7.34 -11.37 18.37
N PHE A 151 8.54 -11.59 18.91
CA PHE A 151 8.93 -12.85 19.54
C PHE A 151 8.17 -13.08 20.85
N ASP A 152 7.45 -12.09 21.38
CA ASP A 152 6.61 -12.24 22.58
C ASP A 152 5.46 -13.25 22.38
N GLU A 153 5.08 -13.53 21.13
CA GLU A 153 4.02 -14.50 20.81
C GLU A 153 4.58 -15.90 20.48
N LEU A 154 5.90 -16.05 20.44
CA LEU A 154 6.57 -17.34 20.30
C LEU A 154 7.06 -17.76 21.69
N GLN A 155 6.32 -18.66 22.33
CA GLN A 155 6.81 -19.22 23.60
C GLN A 155 8.14 -19.94 23.33
N PRO A 156 9.14 -19.82 24.22
CA PRO A 156 10.46 -20.43 24.00
C PRO A 156 10.36 -21.95 23.77
N GLU A 157 9.35 -22.61 24.34
CA GLU A 157 9.08 -24.02 24.11
C GLU A 157 8.62 -24.33 22.68
N GLU A 158 7.91 -23.41 22.02
CA GLU A 158 7.43 -23.57 20.64
C GLU A 158 8.56 -23.32 19.64
N ILE A 159 9.48 -22.40 19.96
CA ILE A 159 10.66 -22.12 19.15
C ILE A 159 11.56 -23.36 19.06
N ASP A 160 11.85 -23.99 20.20
CA ASP A 160 12.67 -25.21 20.22
C ASP A 160 12.02 -26.34 19.41
N GLN A 161 10.70 -26.46 19.46
CA GLN A 161 9.95 -27.46 18.71
C GLN A 161 9.98 -27.22 17.19
N TYR A 162 9.87 -25.95 16.77
CA TYR A 162 10.02 -25.55 15.37
C TYR A 162 11.46 -25.73 14.85
N PHE A 163 12.46 -25.43 15.69
CA PHE A 163 13.85 -25.65 15.34
C PHE A 163 14.16 -27.14 15.23
N ASP A 164 13.68 -27.98 16.14
CA ASP A 164 13.85 -29.43 16.06
C ASP A 164 13.17 -30.01 14.81
N GLU A 165 11.98 -29.52 14.42
CA GLU A 165 11.30 -29.95 13.19
C GLU A 165 12.06 -29.52 11.93
N LEU A 166 12.56 -28.29 11.87
CA LEU A 166 13.42 -27.80 10.78
C LEU A 166 14.74 -28.56 10.68
N ILE A 167 15.36 -28.87 11.82
CA ILE A 167 16.61 -29.65 11.89
C ILE A 167 16.35 -31.10 11.50
N GLN A 168 15.16 -31.65 11.73
CA GLN A 168 14.81 -33.02 11.35
C GLN A 168 14.66 -33.18 9.82
N ASP A 169 14.25 -32.12 9.13
CA ASP A 169 14.20 -32.05 7.66
C ASP A 169 15.55 -31.71 7.02
N LEU A 170 16.49 -31.15 7.78
CA LEU A 170 17.89 -30.95 7.38
C LEU A 170 18.69 -32.22 7.67
N ASP A 171 19.21 -32.87 6.63
CA ASP A 171 20.08 -34.02 6.85
C ASP A 171 21.40 -33.61 7.54
N ASP A 172 21.96 -34.53 8.32
CA ASP A 172 23.25 -34.36 9.02
C ASP A 172 24.42 -34.02 8.06
N GLU A 173 24.22 -34.18 6.75
CA GLU A 173 25.17 -33.88 5.70
C GLU A 173 25.15 -32.38 5.36
N THR A 174 23.97 -31.78 5.18
CA THR A 174 23.78 -30.35 4.93
C THR A 174 24.23 -29.50 6.12
N ILE A 175 23.99 -29.97 7.35
CA ILE A 175 24.41 -29.25 8.57
C ILE A 175 25.94 -29.20 8.70
N LYS A 176 26.66 -30.22 8.22
CA LYS A 176 28.14 -30.24 8.20
C LYS A 176 28.76 -29.35 7.13
N GLU A 177 28.01 -29.01 6.08
CA GLU A 177 28.47 -28.12 5.03
C GLU A 177 28.43 -26.64 5.46
N PHE A 178 27.57 -26.30 6.42
CA PHE A 178 27.40 -24.94 6.95
C PHE A 178 28.24 -24.60 8.20
N LEU A 179 28.90 -25.59 8.81
CA LEU A 179 29.78 -25.45 9.98
C LEU A 179 31.26 -25.45 9.57
#